data_AF-A0A2E0HVH1-F1
#
_entry.id   AF-A0A2E0HVH1-F1
#
_cell.length_a   1.000
_cell.length_b   1.000
_cell.length_c   1.000
_cell.angle_alpha   90.00
_cell.angle_beta   90.00
_cell.angle_gamma   90.00
#
_symmetry.space_group_name_H-M   'P 1'
#
loop_
_entity.id
_entity.type
_entity.pdbx_description
1 polymer ?
#
loop_
_entity_poly.entity_id
_entity_poly.type
_entity_poly.pdbx_seq_one_letter_code
_entity_poly.pdbx_strand_id
1 'polypeptide(L)' 'MFENYYLQKGKEASAMLRAQTVMKYTSNMGDYYYNVGVQDLTAGLDFIQDIEKDNPVFFLSSNLLSSETNELLF' A
#
# COMPACT_ATOMS: atom_id res chain seq x y z
N MET A 1 0.58 -16.07 8.18
CA MET A 1 1.93 -15.58 7.86
C MET A 1 2.04 -15.60 6.34
N PHE A 2 2.01 -14.45 5.68
CA PHE A 2 2.05 -14.37 4.22
C PHE A 2 3.42 -14.88 3.74
N GLU A 3 3.45 -15.99 3.01
CA GLU A 3 4.69 -16.44 2.39
C GLU A 3 5.08 -15.47 1.25
N ASN A 4 6.30 -14.96 1.33
CA ASN A 4 6.90 -13.93 0.48
C ASN A 4 7.06 -14.29 -1.02
N TYR A 5 6.38 -15.32 -1.53
CA TYR A 5 6.51 -15.75 -2.93
C TYR A 5 6.08 -14.67 -3.95
N TYR A 6 5.27 -13.70 -3.53
CA TYR A 6 4.74 -12.64 -4.42
C TYR A 6 5.44 -11.28 -4.28
N LEU A 7 6.31 -11.08 -3.28
CA LEU A 7 7.12 -9.87 -3.22
C LEU A 7 8.24 -10.02 -4.26
N GLN A 8 8.07 -9.35 -5.40
CA GLN A 8 9.07 -9.37 -6.46
C GLN A 8 10.33 -8.62 -6.00
N LYS A 9 11.28 -9.35 -5.41
CA LYS A 9 12.59 -8.81 -5.05
C LYS A 9 13.26 -8.13 -6.25
N GLY A 10 13.85 -6.96 -6.02
CA GLY A 10 14.52 -6.17 -7.06
C GLY A 10 13.56 -5.32 -7.91
N LYS A 11 12.28 -5.23 -7.55
CA LYS A 11 11.27 -4.38 -8.22
C LYS A 11 10.77 -3.24 -7.34
N GLU A 12 11.42 -2.99 -6.20
CA GLU A 12 11.01 -2.03 -5.18
C GLU A 12 10.85 -0.62 -5.79
N ALA A 13 11.86 -0.13 -6.54
CA ALA A 13 11.79 1.17 -7.20
C ALA A 13 10.65 1.28 -8.22
N SER A 14 10.39 0.20 -8.98
CA SER A 14 9.27 0.17 -9.93
C SER A 14 7.92 0.11 -9.20
N ALA A 15 7.84 -0.59 -8.08
CA ALA A 15 6.64 -0.67 -7.26
C ALA A 15 6.33 0.68 -6.60
N MET A 16 7.36 1.37 -6.11
CA MET A 16 7.24 2.74 -5.58
C MET A 16 6.69 3.70 -6.64
N LEU A 17 7.25 3.68 -7.85
CA LEU A 17 6.75 4.50 -8.96
C LEU A 17 5.30 4.16 -9.34
N ARG A 18 4.95 2.86 -9.34
CA ARG A 18 3.56 2.42 -9.56
C ARG A 18 2.63 2.98 -8.50
N ALA A 19 2.98 2.85 -7.21
CA ALA A 19 2.15 3.32 -6.10
C ALA A 19 1.92 4.85 -6.21
N GLN A 20 2.99 5.63 -6.41
CA GLN A 20 2.87 7.09 -6.61
C GLN A 20 1.95 7.45 -7.79
N THR A 21 2.11 6.74 -8.91
CA THR A 21 1.31 6.97 -10.12
C THR A 21 -0.16 6.66 -9.84
N VAL A 22 -0.45 5.49 -9.28
CA VAL A 22 -1.82 5.07 -8.96
C VAL A 22 -2.47 6.08 -8.00
N MET A 23 -1.82 6.43 -6.89
CA MET A 23 -2.41 7.35 -5.91
C MET A 23 -2.65 8.75 -6.47
N LYS A 24 -1.72 9.27 -7.28
CA LYS A 24 -1.89 10.56 -7.95
C LYS A 24 -3.11 10.60 -8.86
N TYR A 25 -3.41 9.53 -9.58
CA TYR A 25 -4.55 9.51 -10.49
C TYR A 25 -5.85 9.16 -9.77
N THR A 26 -5.79 8.24 -8.80
CA THR A 26 -6.92 7.88 -7.94
C THR A 26 -7.41 9.07 -7.13
N SER A 27 -6.53 9.94 -6.63
CA SER A 27 -6.93 11.15 -5.89
C SER A 27 -7.76 12.15 -6.71
N ASN A 28 -7.67 12.09 -8.04
CA ASN A 28 -8.51 12.92 -8.92
C ASN A 28 -9.90 12.30 -9.18
N MET A 29 -10.17 11.09 -8.70
CA MET A 29 -11.44 10.37 -8.91
C MET A 29 -12.49 10.70 -7.82
N GLY A 30 -12.13 11.50 -6.81
CA GLY A 30 -12.96 11.82 -5.64
C GLY A 30 -12.66 10.92 -4.45
N ASP A 31 -13.65 10.70 -3.58
CA ASP A 31 -13.53 9.89 -2.36
C ASP A 31 -13.39 8.39 -2.71
N TYR A 32 -12.17 7.98 -3.05
CA TYR A 32 -11.87 6.60 -3.42
C TYR A 32 -11.27 5.84 -2.24
N TYR A 33 -11.80 4.64 -2.00
CA TYR A 33 -11.28 3.70 -1.03
C TYR A 33 -10.39 2.67 -1.74
N TYR A 34 -9.10 2.72 -1.44
CA TYR A 34 -8.08 1.87 -2.06
C TYR A 34 -7.78 0.65 -1.18
N ASN A 35 -8.03 -0.54 -1.70
CA ASN A 35 -7.71 -1.79 -1.01
C ASN A 35 -6.21 -2.12 -1.17
N VAL A 36 -5.47 -2.10 -0.06
CA VAL A 36 -4.01 -2.37 -0.05
C VAL A 36 -3.76 -3.87 -0.24
N GLY A 37 -3.12 -4.21 -1.35
CA GLY A 37 -2.82 -5.58 -1.74
C GLY A 37 -1.34 -5.97 -1.59
N VAL A 38 -1.06 -7.26 -1.79
CA VAL A 38 0.30 -7.83 -1.68
C VAL A 38 1.32 -7.15 -2.62
N GLN A 39 0.88 -6.66 -3.78
CA GLN A 39 1.74 -5.99 -4.75
C GLN A 39 2.13 -4.58 -4.31
N ASP A 40 1.32 -3.94 -3.47
CA ASP A 40 1.62 -2.61 -2.92
C ASP A 40 2.75 -2.72 -1.89
N LEU A 41 2.77 -3.81 -1.11
CA LEU A 41 3.84 -4.10 -0.15
C LEU A 41 5.21 -4.35 -0.79
N THR A 42 5.29 -4.57 -2.11
CA THR A 42 6.58 -4.61 -2.82
C THR A 42 7.28 -3.24 -2.82
N ALA A 43 6.54 -2.15 -2.64
CA ALA A 43 7.11 -0.81 -2.45
C ALA A 43 7.66 -0.58 -1.03
N GLY A 44 7.39 -1.49 -0.09
CA GLY A 44 7.69 -1.35 1.34
C GLY A 44 6.51 -0.79 2.13
N LEU A 45 6.28 -1.33 3.34
CA LEU A 45 5.16 -0.92 4.20
C LEU A 45 5.24 0.57 4.58
N ASP A 46 6.40 1.02 5.07
CA ASP A 46 6.63 2.41 5.47
C ASP A 46 6.31 3.38 4.33
N PHE A 47 6.75 3.04 3.12
CA PHE A 47 6.51 3.85 1.93
C PHE A 47 5.02 3.96 1.57
N ILE A 48 4.26 2.86 1.69
CA ILE A 48 2.82 2.86 1.44
C ILE A 48 2.08 3.70 2.48
N GLN A 49 2.45 3.59 3.76
CA GLN A 49 1.87 4.40 4.84
C GLN A 49 2.24 5.90 4.71
N ASP A 50 3.42 6.22 4.19
CA ASP A 50 3.79 7.62 3.95
C ASP A 50 3.02 8.21 2.78
N ILE A 51 2.83 7.46 1.68
CA ILE A 51 2.01 7.92 0.55
C ILE A 51 0.55 8.15 0.96
N GLU A 52 -0.01 7.32 1.83
CA GLU A 52 -1.36 7.50 2.35
C GLU A 52 -1.54 8.89 3.00
N LYS A 53 -0.56 9.33 3.81
CA LYS A 53 -0.61 10.64 4.50
C LYS A 53 -0.62 11.83 3.52
N ASP A 54 0.00 11.65 2.35
CA ASP A 54 0.19 12.70 1.36
C ASP A 54 -0.90 12.75 0.27
N ASN A 55 -1.86 11.80 0.28
CA ASN A 55 -2.88 11.70 -0.76
C ASN A 55 -4.29 11.62 -0.16
N PRO A 56 -5.31 12.26 -0.76
CA PRO A 56 -6.70 12.17 -0.31
C PRO A 56 -7.34 10.85 -0.80
N VAL A 57 -6.68 9.72 -0.57
CA VAL A 57 -7.15 8.38 -0.92
C VAL A 57 -7.23 7.57 0.37
N PHE A 58 -8.37 6.95 0.65
CA PHE A 58 -8.58 6.21 1.90
C PHE A 58 -8.07 4.79 1.73
N PHE A 59 -6.98 4.44 2.41
CA PHE A 59 -6.44 3.09 2.33
C PHE A 59 -7.24 2.18 3.26
N LEU A 60 -7.46 0.94 2.85
CA LEU A 60 -8.16 -0.05 3.64
C LEU A 60 -7.48 -1.40 3.48
N SER A 61 -7.49 -2.17 4.56
CA SER A 61 -7.23 -3.61 4.50
C SER A 61 -8.08 -4.33 5.53
N SER A 62 -8.51 -5.56 5.22
CA SER A 62 -9.19 -6.44 6.19
C SER A 62 -8.28 -7.52 6.77
N ASN A 63 -7.02 -7.60 6.32
CA ASN A 63 -6.14 -8.72 6.62
C ASN A 63 -4.66 -8.36 6.83
N LEU A 64 -4.29 -7.09 6.72
CA LEU A 64 -2.95 -6.60 7.08
C LEU A 64 -2.97 -6.10 8.52
N LEU A 65 -2.46 -6.94 9.43
CA LEU A 65 -2.42 -6.69 10.87
C LEU A 65 -0.99 -6.39 11.33
N SER A 66 -0.85 -5.45 12.26
CA SER A 66 0.39 -5.26 13.01
C SER A 66 0.65 -6.49 13.87
N SER A 67 1.87 -7.03 13.81
CA SER A 67 2.28 -8.12 14.70
C SER A 67 2.44 -7.69 16.15
N GLU A 68 2.59 -6.39 16.41
CA GLU A 68 2.82 -5.84 17.75
C GLU A 68 1.50 -5.53 18.47
N THR A 69 0.55 -4.92 17.76
CA THR A 69 -0.72 -4.46 18.35
C THR A 69 -1.92 -5.34 18.00
N ASN A 70 -1.79 -6.21 16.98
CA ASN A 70 -2.89 -6.98 16.41
C ASN A 70 -4.05 -6.11 15.88
N GLU A 71 -3.76 -4.87 15.52
CA GLU A 71 -4.68 -3.92 14.87
C GLU A 71 -4.41 -3.86 13.36
N LEU A 72 -5.39 -3.39 12.60
CA LEU A 72 -5.24 -3.18 11.15
C LEU A 72 -4.23 -2.07 10.86
N LEU A 73 -3.40 -2.29 9.84
CA LEU A 73 -2.37 -1.34 9.41
C LEU A 73 -2.91 -0.17 8.58
N PHE A 74 -4.14 -0.28 8.08
CA PHE A 74 -4.90 0.67 7.25
C PHE A 74 -6.38 0.59 7.60
#